data_AF-A0A3E0NMX2-F1
#
_entry.id   AF-A0A3E0NMX2-F1
#
_cell.length_a   1.000
_cell.length_b   1.000
_cell.length_c   1.000
_cell.angle_alpha   90.00
_cell.angle_beta   90.00
_cell.angle_gamma   90.00
#
_symmetry.space_group_name_H-M   'P 1'
#
loop_
_entity.id
_entity.type
_entity.pdbx_description
1 polymer ?
#
loop_
_entity_poly.entity_id
_entity_poly.type
_entity_poly.pdbx_seq_one_letter_code
_entity_poly.pdbx_strand_id
1 'polypeptide(L)'
;MIQFDASMLVIMVIFWATYFVARRLIFLPVARLLEQRALEVDTAQKIYSAALAESEAELEQQKARLGDALSAARAQRDEMRKEAQAQRSAVVAEAKKAADGELAAARGELSSLVEEERRKLAELTESLAGRMADKLLRRAS
;
A
#
# COMPACT_ATOMS: atom_id res chain seq x y z
N MET A 1 72.43 -26.99 -67.34
CA MET A 1 73.41 -26.35 -66.45
C MET A 1 72.64 -25.45 -65.50
N ILE A 2 72.38 -25.91 -64.27
CA ILE A 2 71.95 -25.01 -63.18
C ILE A 2 73.24 -24.47 -62.61
N GLN A 3 73.68 -23.30 -63.10
CA GLN A 3 74.72 -22.55 -62.42
C GLN A 3 74.09 -22.04 -61.12
N PHE A 4 74.52 -22.62 -60.00
CA PHE A 4 74.27 -22.05 -58.68
C PHE A 4 75.05 -20.74 -58.61
N ASP A 5 74.47 -19.69 -59.19
CA ASP A 5 75.03 -18.36 -59.18
C ASP A 5 74.79 -17.71 -57.83
N ALA A 6 75.77 -16.92 -57.37
CA ALA A 6 75.67 -16.11 -56.17
C ALA A 6 74.40 -15.22 -56.15
N SER A 7 73.82 -14.93 -57.32
CA SER A 7 72.53 -14.26 -57.50
C SER A 7 71.36 -14.96 -56.80
N MET A 8 71.31 -16.29 -56.78
CA MET A 8 70.24 -17.04 -56.10
C MET A 8 70.34 -16.90 -54.57
N LEU A 9 71.57 -16.89 -54.04
CA LEU A 9 71.84 -16.66 -52.62
C LEU A 9 71.48 -15.23 -52.23
N VAL A 10 71.80 -14.25 -53.08
CA VAL A 10 71.40 -12.84 -52.90
C VAL A 10 69.89 -12.67 -52.91
N ILE A 11 69.17 -13.28 -53.87
CA ILE A 11 67.70 -13.24 -53.93
C ILE A 11 67.09 -13.86 -52.67
N MET A 12 67.65 -14.97 -52.18
CA MET A 12 67.16 -15.60 -50.95
C MET A 12 67.37 -14.71 -49.72
N VAL A 13 68.51 -14.03 -49.60
CA VAL A 13 68.75 -13.06 -48.52
C VAL A 13 67.76 -11.89 -48.61
N ILE A 14 67.54 -11.33 -49.80
CA ILE A 14 66.57 -10.25 -50.02
C ILE A 14 65.14 -10.71 -49.68
N PHE A 15 64.77 -11.93 -50.06
CA PHE A 15 63.46 -12.50 -49.73
C PHE A 15 63.26 -12.61 -48.22
N TRP A 16 64.23 -13.18 -47.50
CA TRP A 16 64.16 -13.31 -46.04
C TRP A 16 64.15 -11.96 -45.32
N ALA A 17 64.95 -11.00 -45.79
CA ALA A 17 64.94 -9.63 -45.28
C ALA A 17 63.57 -8.98 -45.47
N THR A 18 63.01 -9.07 -46.69
CA THR A 18 61.68 -8.53 -47.02
C THR A 18 60.57 -9.22 -46.23
N TYR A 19 60.65 -10.55 -46.07
CA TYR A 19 59.72 -11.32 -45.25
C TYR A 19 59.74 -10.88 -43.79
N PHE A 20 60.92 -10.67 -43.21
CA PHE A 20 61.05 -10.18 -41.84
C PHE A 20 60.47 -8.77 -41.68
N VAL A 21 60.76 -7.88 -42.64
CA VAL A 21 60.22 -6.52 -42.66
C VAL A 21 58.69 -6.56 -42.76
N ALA A 22 58.12 -7.32 -43.70
CA ALA A 22 56.67 -7.46 -43.87
C ALA A 22 56.01 -8.08 -42.62
N ARG A 23 56.61 -9.12 -42.03
CA ARG A 23 56.13 -9.77 -40.81
C ARG A 23 56.07 -8.79 -39.63
N ARG A 24 57.12 -7.99 -39.45
CA ARG A 24 57.25 -7.06 -38.32
C ARG A 24 56.40 -5.80 -38.51
N LEU A 25 56.32 -5.26 -39.73
CA LEU A 25 55.67 -3.98 -40.03
C LEU A 25 54.21 -4.09 -40.47
N ILE A 26 53.77 -5.21 -41.02
CA ILE A 26 52.41 -5.34 -41.58
C ILE A 26 51.61 -6.37 -40.78
N PHE A 27 52.06 -7.63 -40.77
CA PHE A 27 51.24 -8.71 -40.22
C PHE A 27 51.03 -8.58 -38.70
N LEU A 28 52.09 -8.27 -37.95
CA LEU A 28 51.99 -8.13 -36.49
C LEU A 28 51.11 -6.94 -36.04
N PRO A 29 51.28 -5.72 -36.57
CA PRO A 29 50.40 -4.61 -36.18
C PRO A 29 48.96 -4.80 -36.66
N VAL A 30 48.72 -5.37 -37.84
CA VAL A 30 47.35 -5.67 -38.30
C VAL A 30 46.67 -6.70 -37.41
N ALA A 31 47.37 -7.77 -37.02
CA ALA A 31 46.84 -8.77 -36.10
C ALA A 31 46.48 -8.15 -34.73
N ARG A 32 47.35 -7.30 -34.19
CA ARG A 32 47.09 -6.58 -32.92
C ARG A 32 45.88 -5.64 -33.02
N LEU A 33 45.73 -4.93 -34.13
CA LEU A 33 44.58 -4.05 -34.34
C LEU A 33 43.27 -4.83 -34.41
N LEU A 34 43.25 -5.97 -35.11
CA LEU A 34 42.08 -6.85 -35.17
C LEU A 34 41.72 -7.42 -33.80
N GLU A 35 42.72 -7.85 -33.02
CA GLU A 35 42.53 -8.34 -31.65
C GLU A 35 41.99 -7.25 -30.72
N GLN A 36 42.54 -6.03 -30.79
CA GLN A 36 42.03 -4.88 -30.04
C GLN A 36 40.57 -4.58 -30.38
N ARG A 37 40.21 -4.57 -31.67
CA ARG A 37 38.82 -4.34 -32.09
C ARG A 37 37.89 -5.44 -31.61
N ALA A 38 38.30 -6.70 -31.71
CA ALA A 38 37.51 -7.82 -31.22
C ALA A 38 37.27 -7.72 -29.70
N LEU A 39 38.31 -7.34 -28.95
CA LEU A 39 38.25 -7.18 -27.50
C LEU A 39 37.40 -5.97 -27.08
N GLU A 40 37.49 -4.85 -27.81
CA GLU A 40 36.63 -3.67 -27.61
C GLU A 40 35.15 -4.04 -27.80
N VAL A 41 34.82 -4.74 -28.88
CA VAL A 41 33.43 -5.15 -29.19
C VAL A 41 32.91 -6.14 -28.16
N ASP A 42 33.68 -7.17 -27.81
CA ASP A 42 33.28 -8.16 -26.79
C ASP A 42 33.10 -7.50 -25.42
N THR A 43 34.00 -6.59 -25.03
CA THR A 43 33.90 -5.85 -23.77
C THR A 43 32.67 -4.96 -23.75
N ALA A 44 32.42 -4.21 -24.83
CA ALA A 44 31.23 -3.36 -24.96
C ALA A 44 29.94 -4.18 -24.89
N GLN A 45 29.91 -5.34 -25.56
CA GLN A 45 28.76 -6.25 -25.53
C GLN A 45 28.52 -6.81 -24.11
N LYS A 46 29.58 -7.20 -23.40
CA LYS A 46 29.49 -7.67 -22.02
C LYS A 46 28.96 -6.59 -21.07
N ILE A 47 29.51 -5.37 -21.15
CA ILE A 47 29.06 -4.24 -20.34
C ILE A 47 27.57 -3.96 -20.61
N TYR A 48 27.17 -3.92 -21.89
CA TYR A 48 25.77 -3.71 -22.25
C TYR A 48 24.86 -4.81 -21.69
N SER A 49 25.24 -6.09 -21.84
CA SER A 49 24.44 -7.19 -21.30
C SER A 49 24.35 -7.18 -19.77
N ALA A 50 25.43 -6.80 -19.09
CA ALA A 50 25.45 -6.71 -17.63
C ALA A 50 24.57 -5.55 -17.15
N ALA A 51 24.67 -4.38 -17.79
CA ALA A 51 23.84 -3.22 -17.48
C ALA A 51 22.35 -3.49 -17.72
N LEU A 52 22.01 -4.22 -18.80
CA LEU A 52 20.63 -4.62 -19.06
C LEU A 52 20.11 -5.57 -17.99
N ALA A 53 20.88 -6.60 -17.63
CA ALA A 53 20.50 -7.56 -16.60
C ALA A 53 20.35 -6.89 -15.22
N GLU A 54 21.24 -5.96 -14.87
CA GLU A 54 21.16 -5.17 -13.64
C GLU A 54 19.90 -4.29 -13.64
N SER A 55 19.64 -3.59 -14.74
CA SER A 55 18.43 -2.77 -14.87
C SER A 55 17.14 -3.59 -14.76
N GLU A 56 17.08 -4.77 -15.39
CA GLU A 56 15.93 -5.67 -15.30
C GLU A 56 15.74 -6.18 -13.86
N ALA A 57 16.82 -6.54 -13.18
CA ALA A 57 16.78 -6.99 -11.79
C ALA A 57 16.30 -5.88 -10.84
N GLU A 58 16.79 -4.65 -11.01
CA GLU A 58 16.32 -3.49 -10.25
C GLU A 58 14.84 -3.20 -10.49
N LEU A 59 14.40 -3.30 -11.76
CA LEU A 59 13.02 -3.04 -12.14
C LEU A 59 12.08 -4.08 -11.54
N GLU A 60 12.45 -5.36 -11.56
CA GLU A 60 11.69 -6.42 -10.88
C GLU A 60 11.68 -6.24 -9.36
N GLN A 61 12.78 -5.83 -8.75
CA GLN A 61 12.81 -5.52 -7.32
C GLN A 61 11.88 -4.35 -6.97
N GLN A 62 11.86 -3.30 -7.79
CA GLN A 62 10.97 -2.16 -7.60
C GLN A 62 9.50 -2.55 -7.77
N LYS A 63 9.18 -3.35 -8.79
CA LYS A 63 7.82 -3.89 -8.99
C LYS A 63 7.36 -4.71 -7.77
N ALA A 64 8.22 -5.57 -7.24
CA ALA A 64 7.92 -6.35 -6.04
C ALA A 64 7.62 -5.45 -4.84
N ARG A 65 8.49 -4.46 -4.58
CA ARG A 65 8.28 -3.48 -3.49
C ARG A 65 6.98 -2.69 -3.66
N LEU A 66 6.64 -2.28 -4.87
CA LEU A 66 5.38 -1.60 -5.16
C LEU A 66 4.18 -2.53 -4.94
N GLY A 67 4.27 -3.80 -5.36
CA GLY A 67 3.24 -4.80 -5.13
C GLY A 67 2.98 -5.02 -3.63
N ASP A 68 4.05 -5.18 -2.85
CA ASP A 68 3.97 -5.34 -1.39
C ASP A 68 3.40 -4.11 -0.71
N ALA A 69 3.85 -2.91 -1.10
CA ALA A 69 3.33 -1.66 -0.55
C ALA A 69 1.83 -1.46 -0.86
N LEU A 70 1.38 -1.80 -2.08
CA LEU A 70 -0.02 -1.75 -2.46
C LEU A 70 -0.86 -2.77 -1.68
N SER A 71 -0.32 -3.98 -1.47
CA SER A 71 -0.98 -5.02 -0.67
C SER A 71 -1.14 -4.57 0.79
N ALA A 72 -0.07 -4.06 1.41
CA ALA A 72 -0.08 -3.53 2.76
C ALA A 72 -1.05 -2.36 2.92
N ALA A 73 -1.05 -1.41 1.98
CA ALA A 73 -1.97 -0.27 1.99
C ALA A 73 -3.44 -0.70 1.88
N ARG A 74 -3.73 -1.72 1.05
CA ARG A 74 -5.09 -2.29 0.94
C ARG A 74 -5.51 -2.96 2.25
N ALA A 75 -4.64 -3.78 2.82
CA ALA A 75 -4.91 -4.46 4.10
C ALA A 75 -5.18 -3.44 5.22
N GLN A 76 -4.32 -2.42 5.36
CA GLN A 76 -4.48 -1.37 6.35
C GLN A 76 -5.79 -0.58 6.15
N ARG A 77 -6.13 -0.25 4.89
CA ARG A 77 -7.39 0.44 4.59
C ARG A 77 -8.60 -0.40 4.98
N ASP A 78 -8.55 -1.69 4.70
CA ASP A 78 -9.67 -2.59 4.99
C ASP A 78 -9.80 -2.84 6.51
N GLU A 79 -8.70 -2.89 7.24
CA GLU A 79 -8.68 -2.90 8.71
C GLU A 79 -9.28 -1.62 9.30
N MET A 80 -8.80 -0.44 8.90
CA MET A 80 -9.35 0.85 9.34
C MET A 80 -10.86 0.96 9.04
N ARG A 81 -11.32 0.43 7.90
CA ARG A 81 -12.76 0.41 7.58
C ARG A 81 -13.55 -0.50 8.52
N LYS A 82 -13.03 -1.68 8.83
CA LYS A 82 -13.66 -2.61 9.79
C LYS A 82 -13.72 -1.99 11.18
N GLU A 83 -12.64 -1.40 11.65
CA GLU A 83 -12.58 -0.71 12.94
C GLU A 83 -13.56 0.47 12.99
N ALA A 84 -13.57 1.31 11.97
CA ALA A 84 -14.50 2.44 11.89
C ALA A 84 -15.96 1.97 11.88
N GLN A 85 -16.28 0.87 11.19
CA GLN A 85 -17.62 0.31 11.18
C GLN A 85 -18.01 -0.29 12.54
N ALA A 86 -17.09 -0.98 13.20
CA ALA A 86 -17.28 -1.51 14.56
C ALA A 86 -17.52 -0.35 15.55
N GLN A 87 -16.68 0.69 15.54
CA GLN A 87 -16.85 1.87 16.38
C GLN A 87 -18.18 2.59 16.12
N ARG A 88 -18.56 2.80 14.85
CA ARG A 88 -19.87 3.38 14.50
C ARG A 88 -21.01 2.54 15.06
N SER A 89 -20.95 1.21 14.93
CA SER A 89 -21.98 0.33 15.45
C SER A 89 -22.08 0.39 16.98
N ALA A 90 -20.94 0.48 17.67
CA ALA A 90 -20.87 0.61 19.12
C ALA A 90 -21.47 1.94 19.59
N VAL A 91 -21.10 3.06 18.98
CA VAL A 91 -21.65 4.39 19.30
C VAL A 91 -23.16 4.44 19.07
N VAL A 92 -23.65 3.87 17.97
CA VAL A 92 -25.10 3.81 17.69
C VAL A 92 -25.83 2.93 18.72
N ALA A 93 -25.24 1.80 19.10
CA ALA A 93 -25.83 0.91 20.12
C ALA A 93 -25.88 1.59 21.50
N GLU A 94 -24.81 2.30 21.88
CA GLU A 94 -24.74 3.06 23.12
C GLU A 94 -25.76 4.20 23.15
N ALA A 95 -25.85 4.98 22.05
CA ALA A 95 -26.85 6.04 21.92
C ALA A 95 -28.29 5.51 22.01
N LYS A 96 -28.58 4.37 21.38
CA LYS A 96 -29.89 3.71 21.50
C LYS A 96 -30.17 3.30 22.94
N LYS A 97 -29.20 2.67 23.60
CA LYS A 97 -29.35 2.23 25.00
C LYS A 97 -29.58 3.42 25.94
N ALA A 98 -28.90 4.54 25.71
CA ALA A 98 -29.12 5.78 26.46
C ALA A 98 -30.53 6.34 26.25
N ALA A 99 -30.98 6.42 24.98
CA ALA A 99 -32.33 6.88 24.64
C ALA A 99 -33.43 5.98 25.22
N ASP A 100 -33.26 4.66 25.16
CA ASP A 100 -34.19 3.70 25.76
C ASP A 100 -34.25 3.85 27.29
N GLY A 101 -33.11 4.12 27.93
CA GLY A 101 -33.03 4.41 29.36
C GLY A 101 -33.76 5.69 29.75
N GLU A 102 -33.57 6.77 28.97
CA GLU A 102 -34.25 8.05 29.17
C GLU A 102 -35.76 7.92 28.96
N LEU A 103 -36.20 7.19 27.93
CA LEU A 103 -37.62 6.90 27.70
C LEU A 103 -38.23 6.07 28.84
N ALA A 104 -37.50 5.08 29.37
CA ALA A 104 -37.96 4.28 30.50
C ALA A 104 -38.10 5.14 31.77
N ALA A 105 -37.12 6.01 32.04
CA ALA A 105 -37.16 6.94 33.17
C ALA A 105 -38.34 7.92 33.05
N ALA A 106 -38.51 8.56 31.89
CA ALA A 106 -39.60 9.50 31.65
C ALA A 106 -40.99 8.83 31.76
N ARG A 107 -41.15 7.58 31.30
CA ARG A 107 -42.39 6.81 31.48
C ARG A 107 -42.65 6.50 32.96
N GLY A 108 -41.60 6.14 33.71
CA GLY A 108 -41.66 5.94 35.16
C GLY A 108 -42.14 7.19 35.90
N GLU A 109 -41.49 8.32 35.64
CA GLU A 109 -41.87 9.62 36.22
C GLU A 109 -43.31 10.00 35.87
N LEU A 110 -43.70 9.89 34.59
CA LEU A 110 -45.06 10.20 34.16
C LEU A 110 -46.09 9.32 34.87
N SER A 111 -45.82 8.01 35.01
CA SER A 111 -46.73 7.11 35.73
C SER A 111 -46.88 7.51 37.21
N SER A 112 -45.78 7.91 37.85
CA SER A 112 -45.81 8.33 39.25
C SER A 112 -46.59 9.64 39.44
N LEU A 113 -46.42 10.60 38.53
CA LEU A 113 -47.16 11.86 38.52
C LEU A 113 -48.66 11.63 38.30
N VAL A 114 -49.04 10.73 37.38
CA VAL A 114 -50.44 10.38 37.14
C VAL A 114 -51.08 9.76 38.39
N GLU A 115 -50.39 8.86 39.07
CA GLU A 115 -50.89 8.24 40.30
C GLU A 115 -50.97 9.24 41.46
N GLU A 116 -50.03 10.16 41.58
CA GLU A 116 -50.06 11.23 42.59
C GLU A 116 -51.25 12.18 42.36
N GLU A 117 -51.45 12.64 41.12
CA GLU A 117 -52.56 13.53 40.76
C GLU A 117 -53.92 12.83 40.92
N ARG A 118 -54.02 11.53 40.60
CA ARG A 118 -55.22 10.74 40.88
C ARG A 118 -55.56 10.70 42.36
N ARG A 119 -54.57 10.53 43.24
CA ARG A 119 -54.78 10.56 44.70
C ARG A 119 -55.26 11.92 45.17
N LYS A 120 -54.63 13.01 44.72
CA LYS A 120 -55.04 14.38 45.03
C LYS A 120 -56.47 14.67 44.56
N LEU A 121 -56.84 14.22 43.36
CA LEU A 121 -58.21 14.36 42.83
C LEU A 121 -59.24 13.59 43.67
N ALA A 122 -58.92 12.37 44.11
CA ALA A 122 -59.80 11.59 44.98
C ALA A 122 -60.04 12.30 46.32
N GLU A 123 -58.96 12.79 46.94
CA GLU A 123 -59.02 13.51 48.22
C GLU A 123 -59.80 14.84 48.10
N LEU A 124 -59.58 15.59 47.01
CA LEU A 124 -60.34 16.80 46.70
C LEU A 124 -61.83 16.49 46.51
N THR A 125 -62.17 15.41 45.81
CA THR A 125 -63.55 15.00 45.55
C THR A 125 -64.25 14.61 46.85
N GLU A 126 -63.59 13.85 47.72
CA GLU A 126 -64.10 13.48 49.03
C GLU A 126 -64.32 14.71 49.92
N SER A 127 -63.36 15.64 49.95
CA SER A 127 -63.49 16.90 50.70
C SER A 127 -64.64 17.78 50.17
N LEU A 128 -64.88 17.78 48.86
CA LEU A 128 -65.94 18.55 48.23
C LEU A 128 -67.31 17.92 48.52
N ALA A 129 -67.41 16.60 48.44
CA ALA A 129 -68.61 15.84 48.79
C ALA A 129 -68.99 16.05 50.26
N GLY A 130 -68.03 15.99 51.19
CA GLY A 130 -68.25 16.30 52.60
C GLY A 130 -68.77 17.72 52.83
N ARG A 131 -68.14 18.72 52.19
CA ARG A 131 -68.61 20.13 52.27
C ARG A 131 -70.01 20.34 51.68
N MET A 132 -70.38 19.59 50.63
CA MET A 132 -71.73 19.65 50.07
C MET A 132 -72.76 18.98 50.99
N ALA A 133 -72.42 17.84 51.59
CA ALA A 133 -73.26 17.15 52.57
C ALA A 133 -73.55 18.04 53.79
N ASP A 134 -72.52 18.69 54.34
CA ASP A 134 -72.67 19.64 55.45
C ASP A 134 -73.57 20.83 55.08
N LYS A 135 -73.44 21.38 53.87
CA LYS A 135 -74.31 22.47 53.38
C LYS A 135 -75.77 22.03 53.22
N LEU A 136 -76.01 20.79 52.77
CA LEU A 136 -77.36 20.26 52.62
C LEU A 136 -78.00 19.96 53.97
N LEU A 137 -77.26 19.35 54.90
CA LEU A 137 -77.72 19.05 56.25
C LEU A 137 -78.07 20.33 57.03
N ARG A 138 -77.23 21.37 56.94
CA ARG A 138 -77.49 22.67 57.60
C ARG A 138 -78.64 23.48 56.99
N ARG A 139 -79.18 23.05 55.85
CA ARG A 139 -80.36 23.66 55.21
C ARG A 139 -81.64 22.87 55.47
N ALA A 140 -81.53 21.62 55.90
CA ALA A 140 -82.65 20.74 56.25
C ALA A 140 -83.01 20.78 57.75
N SER A 141 -82.13 21.35 58.59
CA SER A 141 -82.37 21.75 59.98
C SER A 141 -82.78 23.22 60.07
#